data_AF-A0A354I9F2-F1
#
_entry.id   AF-A0A354I9F2-F1
#
_cell.length_a   1.000
_cell.length_b   1.000
_cell.length_c   1.000
_cell.angle_alpha   90.00
_cell.angle_beta   90.00
_cell.angle_gamma   90.00
#
_symmetry.space_group_name_H-M   'P 1'
#
loop_
_entity.id
_entity.type
_entity.pdbx_description
1 polymer ?
#
loop_
_entity_poly.entity_id
_entity_poly.type
_entity_poly.pdbx_seq_one_letter_code
_entity_poly.pdbx_strand_id
1 'polypeptide(L)'
;MRLGLDNPKAEMCYNPLSCQPDAYPYLRKEIFMFILLVILLLCIAMIIYFTSIDYLKTIRNISTEEAKSYIWNKVENLISHQKEFVPDGCLINDLIRELGPYNQLQLDNVPWCTGVYGRFKLPCIQIELVSKNGTSDFPSIEAVLLNCFDKNLTDKGYTGNSKILIQEYKAPTYIVNLVYATTKVNRVNYDKVEQMVTARAHMNAVRVISPVIDPDLENELQQINSL
;
A
#
# COMPACT_ATOMS: atom_id res chain seq x y z
N MET A 1 64.95 -63.13 -55.94
CA MET A 1 65.33 -61.70 -56.03
C MET A 1 64.19 -60.92 -56.67
N ARG A 2 63.46 -60.13 -55.88
CA ARG A 2 62.66 -58.98 -56.33
C ARG A 2 62.99 -57.83 -55.39
N LEU A 3 63.44 -56.73 -55.98
CA LEU A 3 63.72 -55.44 -55.36
C LEU A 3 62.42 -54.70 -55.05
N GLY A 4 62.49 -53.79 -54.08
CA GLY A 4 61.50 -52.75 -53.80
C GLY A 4 61.02 -52.82 -52.36
N LEU A 5 61.05 -51.76 -51.56
CA LEU A 5 61.42 -50.37 -51.76
C LEU A 5 61.37 -49.77 -50.35
N ASP A 6 62.42 -49.07 -49.92
CA ASP A 6 62.33 -48.16 -48.79
C ASP A 6 61.29 -47.07 -49.07
N ASN A 7 60.41 -46.78 -48.11
CA ASN A 7 59.92 -45.41 -47.90
C ASN A 7 59.21 -45.27 -46.54
N PRO A 8 59.16 -44.05 -45.98
CA PRO A 8 59.44 -43.79 -44.58
C PRO A 8 58.19 -43.23 -43.90
N LYS A 9 58.32 -42.91 -42.61
CA LYS A 9 57.59 -41.86 -41.87
C LYS A 9 56.22 -41.43 -42.44
N ALA A 10 55.18 -41.84 -41.73
CA ALA A 10 54.05 -40.95 -41.48
C ALA A 10 53.64 -41.10 -40.01
N GLU A 11 54.38 -40.45 -39.12
CA GLU A 11 53.81 -39.97 -37.85
C GLU A 11 52.69 -39.00 -38.22
N MET A 12 51.47 -39.50 -38.28
CA MET A 12 50.29 -38.64 -38.24
C MET A 12 50.12 -38.19 -36.79
N CYS A 13 50.59 -36.99 -36.50
CA CYS A 13 50.14 -36.20 -35.37
C CYS A 13 48.61 -36.09 -35.43
N TYR A 14 47.91 -36.99 -34.76
CA TYR A 14 46.51 -36.77 -34.39
C TYR A 14 46.51 -35.64 -33.37
N ASN A 15 46.25 -34.43 -33.84
CA ASN A 15 45.93 -33.32 -32.98
C ASN A 15 44.40 -33.38 -32.74
N PRO A 16 43.90 -33.91 -31.61
CA PRO A 16 42.46 -34.08 -31.39
C PRO A 16 41.69 -32.74 -31.31
N LEU A 17 42.39 -31.60 -31.36
CA LEU A 17 41.81 -30.26 -31.34
C LEU A 17 41.39 -29.74 -32.74
N SER A 18 41.76 -30.39 -33.84
CA SER A 18 41.43 -29.91 -35.19
C SER A 18 40.13 -30.49 -35.80
N CYS A 19 39.37 -31.28 -35.04
CA CYS A 19 38.15 -31.94 -35.53
C CYS A 19 36.91 -31.72 -34.65
N GLN A 20 36.66 -30.48 -34.22
CA GLN A 20 35.30 -30.06 -33.87
C GLN A 20 34.80 -29.03 -34.89
N PRO A 21 34.22 -29.46 -36.02
CA PRO A 21 33.42 -28.58 -36.83
C PRO A 21 32.14 -28.26 -36.04
N ASP A 22 32.02 -27.00 -35.64
CA ASP A 22 30.74 -26.31 -35.43
C ASP A 22 29.76 -26.93 -34.41
N ALA A 23 30.16 -26.99 -33.12
CA ALA A 23 29.19 -27.17 -32.03
C ALA A 23 28.32 -25.91 -31.75
N TYR A 24 28.51 -24.82 -32.50
CA TYR A 24 27.91 -23.51 -32.26
C TYR A 24 26.71 -23.06 -33.14
N PRO A 25 26.25 -23.75 -34.20
CA PRO A 25 25.17 -23.22 -35.05
C PRO A 25 23.79 -23.30 -34.38
N TYR A 26 23.57 -24.27 -33.50
CA TYR A 26 22.33 -24.42 -32.74
C TYR A 26 22.20 -23.34 -31.66
N LEU A 27 23.28 -23.11 -30.89
CA LEU A 27 23.33 -22.05 -29.87
C LEU A 27 23.11 -20.66 -30.49
N ARG A 28 23.64 -20.41 -31.70
CA ARG A 28 23.46 -19.15 -32.43
C ARG A 28 22.01 -18.90 -32.85
N LYS A 29 21.26 -19.95 -33.25
CA LYS A 29 19.84 -19.84 -33.62
C LYS A 29 18.95 -19.60 -32.40
N GLU A 30 19.23 -20.27 -31.28
CA GLU A 30 18.48 -20.08 -30.04
C GLU A 30 18.68 -18.68 -29.45
N ILE A 31 19.92 -18.19 -29.42
CA ILE A 31 20.22 -16.82 -28.99
C ILE A 31 19.53 -15.80 -29.91
N PHE A 32 19.55 -16.02 -31.23
CA PHE A 32 18.87 -15.13 -32.17
C PHE A 32 17.35 -15.11 -31.98
N MET A 33 16.72 -16.28 -31.79
CA MET A 33 15.28 -16.37 -31.50
C MET A 33 14.93 -15.71 -30.16
N PHE A 34 15.77 -15.87 -29.15
CA PHE A 34 15.59 -15.22 -27.85
C PHE A 34 15.68 -13.70 -27.96
N ILE A 35 16.68 -13.17 -28.65
CA ILE A 35 16.82 -11.72 -28.90
C ILE A 35 15.60 -11.18 -29.65
N LEU A 36 15.15 -11.88 -30.69
CA LEU A 36 13.96 -11.48 -31.46
C LEU A 36 12.70 -11.44 -30.57
N LEU A 37 12.52 -12.44 -29.70
CA LEU A 37 11.42 -12.49 -28.74
C LEU A 37 11.46 -11.30 -27.78
N VAL A 38 12.63 -10.97 -27.23
CA VAL A 38 12.79 -9.82 -26.32
C VAL A 38 12.46 -8.51 -27.03
N ILE A 39 12.95 -8.32 -28.27
CA ILE A 39 12.63 -7.13 -29.07
C ILE A 39 11.14 -7.02 -29.31
N LEU A 40 10.48 -8.13 -29.69
CA LEU A 40 9.04 -8.16 -29.93
C LEU A 40 8.25 -7.80 -28.66
N LEU A 41 8.64 -8.33 -27.50
CA LEU A 41 8.04 -8.00 -26.22
C LEU A 41 8.21 -6.53 -25.86
N LEU A 42 9.38 -5.93 -26.13
CA LEU A 42 9.63 -4.50 -25.93
C LEU A 42 8.74 -3.64 -26.85
N CYS A 43 8.58 -4.03 -28.11
CA CYS A 43 7.68 -3.34 -29.04
C CYS A 43 6.22 -3.39 -28.57
N ILE A 44 5.75 -4.56 -28.14
CA ILE A 44 4.40 -4.72 -27.59
C ILE A 44 4.22 -3.87 -26.33
N ALA A 45 5.18 -3.89 -25.41
CA ALA A 45 5.15 -3.07 -24.19
C ALA A 45 5.09 -1.57 -24.50
N MET A 46 5.85 -1.11 -25.50
CA MET A 46 5.83 0.29 -25.96
C MET A 46 4.46 0.68 -26.53
N ILE A 47 3.84 -0.17 -27.34
CA ILE A 47 2.49 0.08 -27.88
C ILE A 47 1.49 0.20 -26.73
N ILE A 48 1.49 -0.77 -25.80
CA ILE A 48 0.60 -0.76 -24.62
C ILE A 48 0.81 0.51 -23.79
N TYR A 49 2.06 0.94 -23.60
CA TYR A 49 2.39 2.14 -22.85
C TYR A 49 1.76 3.40 -23.46
N PHE A 50 1.96 3.65 -24.76
CA PHE A 50 1.38 4.82 -25.44
C PHE A 50 -0.15 4.77 -25.47
N THR A 51 -0.74 3.62 -25.78
CA THR A 51 -2.21 3.46 -25.76
C THR A 51 -2.78 3.71 -24.37
N SER A 52 -2.09 3.28 -23.31
CA SER A 52 -2.50 3.52 -21.92
C SER A 52 -2.45 5.02 -21.56
N ILE A 53 -1.46 5.76 -22.06
CA ILE A 53 -1.37 7.22 -21.85
C ILE A 53 -2.58 7.92 -22.49
N ASP A 54 -2.87 7.64 -23.75
CA ASP A 54 -3.98 8.29 -24.45
C ASP A 54 -5.33 7.93 -23.80
N TYR A 55 -5.52 6.67 -23.43
CA TYR A 55 -6.70 6.23 -22.68
C TYR A 55 -6.88 7.00 -21.35
N LEU A 56 -5.81 7.17 -20.57
CA LEU A 56 -5.84 7.91 -19.30
C LEU A 56 -6.14 9.40 -19.50
N LYS A 57 -5.55 10.02 -20.53
CA LYS A 57 -5.84 11.41 -20.89
C LYS A 57 -7.32 11.60 -21.20
N THR A 58 -7.90 10.71 -22.00
CA THR A 58 -9.31 10.82 -22.42
C THR A 58 -10.28 10.60 -21.26
N ILE A 59 -10.04 9.60 -20.40
CA ILE A 59 -11.01 9.24 -19.35
C ILE A 59 -10.88 10.10 -18.10
N ARG A 60 -9.64 10.46 -17.73
CA ARG A 60 -9.39 11.21 -16.50
C ARG A 60 -9.22 12.70 -16.73
N ASN A 61 -9.18 13.16 -17.99
CA ASN A 61 -8.93 14.53 -18.36
C ASN A 61 -7.66 15.10 -17.69
N ILE A 62 -6.58 14.31 -17.74
CA ILE A 62 -5.27 14.66 -17.15
C ILE A 62 -4.25 14.95 -18.25
N SER A 63 -3.20 15.67 -17.89
CA SER A 63 -2.08 15.96 -18.78
C SER A 63 -1.26 14.70 -19.11
N THR A 64 -0.48 14.76 -20.20
CA THR A 64 0.41 13.66 -20.60
C THR A 64 1.42 13.31 -19.50
N GLU A 65 1.99 14.31 -18.84
CA GLU A 65 2.98 14.07 -17.76
C GLU A 65 2.33 13.43 -16.53
N GLU A 66 1.10 13.80 -16.19
CA GLU A 66 0.33 13.14 -15.13
C GLU A 66 -0.04 11.70 -15.50
N ALA A 67 -0.40 11.44 -16.77
CA ALA A 67 -0.69 10.09 -17.25
C ALA A 67 0.56 9.19 -17.20
N LYS A 68 1.72 9.70 -17.64
CA LYS A 68 3.01 9.00 -17.53
C LYS A 68 3.36 8.70 -16.07
N SER A 69 3.25 9.71 -15.20
CA SER A 69 3.46 9.57 -13.76
C SER A 69 2.52 8.54 -13.14
N TYR A 70 1.24 8.52 -13.55
CA TYR A 70 0.27 7.53 -13.09
C TYR A 70 0.67 6.10 -13.46
N ILE A 71 1.09 5.87 -14.72
CA ILE A 71 1.55 4.55 -15.17
C ILE A 71 2.84 4.16 -14.43
N TRP A 72 3.81 5.06 -14.32
CA TRP A 72 5.06 4.77 -13.64
C TRP A 72 4.85 4.47 -12.16
N ASN A 73 3.97 5.21 -11.48
CA ASN A 73 3.56 4.88 -10.11
C ASN A 73 2.94 3.48 -10.02
N LYS A 74 2.14 3.05 -11.01
CA LYS A 74 1.58 1.68 -11.03
C LYS A 74 2.66 0.62 -11.23
N VAL A 75 3.62 0.87 -12.12
CA VAL A 75 4.78 -0.02 -12.36
C VAL A 75 5.69 -0.06 -11.14
N GLU A 76 6.03 1.08 -10.56
CA GLU A 76 6.83 1.18 -9.32
C GLU A 76 6.14 0.40 -8.20
N ASN A 77 4.83 0.55 -8.02
CA ASN A 77 4.09 -0.22 -7.01
C ASN A 77 4.10 -1.74 -7.27
N LEU A 78 4.09 -2.16 -8.53
CA LEU A 78 4.15 -3.59 -8.90
C LEU A 78 5.54 -4.18 -8.64
N ILE A 79 6.60 -3.38 -8.86
CA ILE A 79 7.99 -3.78 -8.70
C ILE A 79 8.47 -3.58 -7.26
N SER A 80 7.87 -2.65 -6.52
CA SER A 80 8.25 -2.36 -5.14
C SER A 80 7.81 -3.51 -4.25
N HIS A 81 8.74 -4.41 -3.95
CA HIS A 81 8.57 -5.46 -2.94
C HIS A 81 8.67 -4.85 -1.54
N GLN A 82 7.92 -3.78 -1.27
CA GLN A 82 7.86 -3.19 0.05
C GLN A 82 7.17 -4.19 0.96
N LYS A 83 7.93 -4.78 1.88
CA LYS A 83 7.39 -5.64 2.92
C LYS A 83 6.43 -4.81 3.75
N GLU A 84 5.17 -5.24 3.78
CA GLU A 84 4.18 -4.65 4.65
C GLU A 84 4.54 -4.92 6.11
N PHE A 85 4.21 -3.98 6.99
CA PHE A 85 4.39 -4.17 8.41
C PHE A 85 3.31 -5.12 8.93
N VAL A 86 3.74 -6.21 9.56
CA VAL A 86 2.86 -7.18 10.21
C VAL A 86 2.99 -7.01 11.72
N PRO A 87 1.91 -6.67 12.44
CA PRO A 87 1.91 -6.58 13.90
C PRO A 87 2.25 -7.94 14.51
N ASP A 88 3.13 -7.95 15.50
CA ASP A 88 3.40 -9.15 16.29
C ASP A 88 2.58 -9.15 17.58
N GLY A 89 2.49 -10.31 18.23
CA GLY A 89 1.75 -10.45 19.48
C GLY A 89 2.28 -9.55 20.61
N CYS A 90 3.57 -9.19 20.59
CA CYS A 90 4.15 -8.24 21.54
C CYS A 90 3.52 -6.86 21.41
N LEU A 91 3.47 -6.30 20.19
CA LEU A 91 2.81 -5.02 19.95
C LEU A 91 1.35 -5.04 20.37
N ILE A 92 0.61 -6.11 20.06
CA ILE A 92 -0.79 -6.21 20.44
C ILE A 92 -0.97 -6.20 21.96
N ASN A 93 -0.15 -6.96 22.68
CA ASN A 93 -0.18 -6.99 24.14
C ASN A 93 0.15 -5.63 24.75
N ASP A 94 1.09 -4.90 24.17
CA ASP A 94 1.43 -3.54 24.62
C ASP A 94 0.27 -2.57 24.35
N LEU A 95 -0.37 -2.60 23.18
CA LEU A 95 -1.57 -1.80 22.88
C LEU A 95 -2.72 -2.09 23.86
N ILE A 96 -2.97 -3.38 24.17
CA ILE A 96 -3.99 -3.79 25.14
C ILE A 96 -3.62 -3.33 26.55
N ARG A 97 -2.34 -3.39 26.93
CA ARG A 97 -1.84 -2.91 28.23
C ARG A 97 -2.05 -1.41 28.39
N GLU A 98 -1.72 -0.63 27.37
CA GLU A 98 -1.94 0.81 27.35
C GLU A 98 -3.43 1.19 27.40
N LEU A 99 -4.32 0.33 26.90
CA LEU A 99 -5.78 0.49 27.03
C LEU A 99 -6.32 0.12 28.41
N GLY A 100 -5.58 -0.66 29.22
CA GLY A 100 -6.02 -1.17 30.52
C GLY A 100 -6.57 -0.12 31.50
N PRO A 101 -5.96 1.08 31.63
CA PRO A 101 -6.50 2.16 32.45
C PRO A 101 -7.92 2.58 32.03
N TYR A 102 -8.24 2.51 30.74
CA TYR A 102 -9.49 3.01 30.14
C TYR A 102 -10.54 1.92 29.92
N ASN A 103 -10.13 0.66 29.85
CA ASN A 103 -10.98 -0.49 29.53
C ASN A 103 -11.50 -1.18 30.81
N GLN A 104 -12.80 -1.53 30.82
CA GLN A 104 -13.42 -2.32 31.88
C GLN A 104 -13.10 -3.82 31.75
N LEU A 105 -12.73 -4.27 30.54
CA LEU A 105 -12.31 -5.65 30.30
C LEU A 105 -10.94 -5.92 30.94
N GLN A 106 -10.76 -7.13 31.47
CA GLN A 106 -9.45 -7.62 31.90
C GLN A 106 -8.55 -7.85 30.68
N LEU A 107 -7.26 -7.55 30.81
CA LEU A 107 -6.26 -7.59 29.72
C LEU A 107 -6.33 -8.87 28.88
N ASP A 108 -6.40 -10.04 29.54
CA ASP A 108 -6.38 -11.35 28.87
C ASP A 108 -7.67 -11.65 28.08
N ASN A 109 -8.73 -10.90 28.34
CA ASN A 109 -10.05 -11.10 27.77
C ASN A 109 -10.43 -10.04 26.74
N VAL A 110 -9.53 -9.10 26.40
CA VAL A 110 -9.82 -8.04 25.42
C VAL A 110 -9.84 -8.64 24.02
N PRO A 111 -11.01 -8.67 23.33
CA PRO A 111 -11.08 -9.14 21.96
C PRO A 111 -10.29 -8.23 21.02
N TRP A 112 -9.50 -8.84 20.14
CA TRP A 112 -8.78 -8.12 19.09
C TRP A 112 -8.65 -8.96 17.83
N CYS A 113 -8.48 -8.29 16.70
CA CYS A 113 -8.16 -8.94 15.43
C CYS A 113 -7.38 -8.00 14.49
N THR A 114 -6.64 -8.58 13.56
CA THR A 114 -6.05 -7.86 12.42
C THR A 114 -6.94 -8.01 11.20
N GLY A 115 -7.13 -6.93 10.46
CA GLY A 115 -7.97 -6.95 9.26
C GLY A 115 -7.69 -5.77 8.34
N VAL A 116 -8.67 -5.48 7.49
CA VAL A 116 -8.61 -4.35 6.56
C VAL A 116 -9.69 -3.32 6.89
N TYR A 117 -9.32 -2.05 6.87
CA TYR A 117 -10.22 -0.94 7.14
C TYR A 117 -10.76 -0.32 5.86
N GLY A 118 -12.09 -0.32 5.74
CA GLY A 118 -12.85 0.37 4.71
C GLY A 118 -12.59 -0.11 3.28
N ARG A 119 -13.15 0.64 2.32
CA ARG A 119 -13.09 0.30 0.88
C ARG A 119 -11.69 0.34 0.27
N PHE A 120 -10.76 1.04 0.91
CA PHE A 120 -9.38 1.19 0.46
C PHE A 120 -8.45 0.10 1.00
N LYS A 121 -8.99 -0.84 1.79
CA LYS A 121 -8.31 -2.02 2.31
C LYS A 121 -7.00 -1.71 3.04
N LEU A 122 -6.99 -0.67 3.87
CA LEU A 122 -5.82 -0.33 4.67
C LEU A 122 -5.63 -1.34 5.80
N PRO A 123 -4.39 -1.74 6.14
CA PRO A 123 -4.13 -2.54 7.32
C PRO A 123 -4.71 -1.92 8.59
N CYS A 124 -5.29 -2.78 9.43
CA CYS A 124 -6.00 -2.36 10.64
C CYS A 124 -5.81 -3.36 11.77
N ILE A 125 -5.59 -2.86 12.98
CA ILE A 125 -5.75 -3.60 14.22
C ILE A 125 -7.03 -3.13 14.88
N GLN A 126 -7.94 -4.05 15.17
CA GLN A 126 -9.20 -3.77 15.86
C GLN A 126 -9.08 -4.30 17.29
N ILE A 127 -9.37 -3.45 18.26
CA ILE A 127 -9.39 -3.80 19.68
C ILE A 127 -10.73 -3.34 20.26
N GLU A 128 -11.42 -4.24 20.94
CA GLU A 128 -12.67 -3.88 21.62
C GLU A 128 -12.39 -3.14 22.93
N LEU A 129 -13.15 -2.07 23.16
CA LEU A 129 -13.05 -1.21 24.32
C LEU A 129 -14.42 -1.12 25.00
N VAL A 130 -14.50 -1.55 26.25
CA VAL A 130 -15.62 -1.22 27.13
C VAL A 130 -15.19 -0.04 27.99
N SER A 131 -15.64 1.17 27.63
CA SER A 131 -15.09 2.40 28.21
C SER A 131 -15.53 2.60 29.67
N LYS A 132 -14.59 2.97 30.55
CA LYS A 132 -14.88 3.37 31.93
C LYS A 132 -15.59 4.73 32.01
N ASN A 133 -15.13 5.72 31.25
CA ASN A 133 -15.60 7.11 31.35
C ASN A 133 -16.31 7.60 30.07
N GLY A 134 -16.85 6.67 29.27
CA GLY A 134 -17.51 7.00 28.01
C GLY A 134 -16.55 7.60 26.98
N THR A 135 -16.96 8.70 26.33
CA THR A 135 -16.19 9.35 25.25
C THR A 135 -15.11 10.33 25.75
N SER A 136 -15.08 10.62 27.06
CA SER A 136 -14.18 11.64 27.63
C SER A 136 -12.69 11.28 27.49
N ASP A 137 -12.36 9.99 27.56
CA ASP A 137 -10.97 9.49 27.49
C ASP A 137 -10.46 9.33 26.04
N PHE A 138 -11.30 9.53 25.03
CA PHE A 138 -10.94 9.24 23.64
C PHE A 138 -9.68 9.96 23.16
N PRO A 139 -9.48 11.26 23.42
CA PRO A 139 -8.25 11.94 23.02
C PRO A 139 -6.99 11.33 23.67
N SER A 140 -7.08 10.91 24.93
CA SER A 140 -5.98 10.26 25.64
C SER A 140 -5.69 8.87 25.10
N ILE A 141 -6.73 8.08 24.82
CA ILE A 141 -6.62 6.76 24.19
C ILE A 141 -5.94 6.88 22.83
N GLU A 142 -6.37 7.84 21.99
CA GLU A 142 -5.77 8.07 20.68
C GLU A 142 -4.27 8.38 20.79
N ALA A 143 -3.89 9.30 21.68
CA ALA A 143 -2.50 9.70 21.84
C ALA A 143 -1.59 8.56 22.34
N VAL A 144 -2.03 7.82 23.35
CA VAL A 144 -1.21 6.75 23.95
C VAL A 144 -1.03 5.60 22.96
N LEU A 145 -2.10 5.19 22.28
CA LEU A 145 -2.03 4.10 21.31
C LEU A 145 -1.18 4.46 20.08
N LEU A 146 -1.28 5.69 19.58
CA LEU A 146 -0.43 6.17 18.49
C LEU A 146 1.04 6.16 18.90
N ASN A 147 1.37 6.69 20.07
CA ASN A 147 2.74 6.70 20.57
C ASN A 147 3.30 5.27 20.72
N CYS A 148 2.51 4.34 21.26
CA CYS A 148 2.90 2.94 21.39
C CYS A 148 3.20 2.30 20.03
N PHE A 149 2.32 2.52 19.05
CA PHE A 149 2.46 1.96 17.72
C PHE A 149 3.62 2.55 16.94
N ASP A 150 3.75 3.88 16.93
CA ASP A 150 4.78 4.61 16.17
C ASP A 150 6.18 4.31 16.71
N LYS A 151 6.30 4.11 18.04
CA LYS A 151 7.54 3.61 18.64
C LYS A 151 7.89 2.22 18.11
N ASN A 152 6.94 1.27 18.11
CA ASN A 152 7.18 -0.08 17.60
C ASN A 152 7.55 -0.11 16.11
N LEU A 153 6.89 0.72 15.29
CA LEU A 153 7.23 0.90 13.89
C LEU A 153 8.68 1.37 13.73
N THR A 154 9.05 2.41 14.47
CA THR A 154 10.39 3.00 14.42
C THR A 154 11.46 2.01 14.88
N ASP A 155 11.22 1.30 15.98
CA ASP A 155 12.13 0.29 16.54
C ASP A 155 12.37 -0.87 15.55
N LYS A 156 11.40 -1.17 14.69
CA LYS A 156 11.50 -2.18 13.62
C LYS A 156 11.98 -1.62 12.28
N GLY A 157 12.37 -0.35 12.22
CA GLY A 157 12.90 0.29 11.01
C GLY A 157 11.84 0.65 9.97
N TYR A 158 10.57 0.69 10.35
CA TYR A 158 9.47 1.12 9.48
C TYR A 158 9.18 2.60 9.68
N THR A 159 8.74 3.24 8.60
CA THR A 159 8.11 4.56 8.65
C THR A 159 6.70 4.45 8.09
N GLY A 160 5.74 5.18 8.65
CA GLY A 160 4.35 5.10 8.20
C GLY A 160 3.48 6.19 8.80
N ASN A 161 2.25 6.23 8.32
CA ASN A 161 1.19 7.05 8.90
C ASN A 161 0.23 6.12 9.64
N SER A 162 -0.26 6.55 10.80
CA SER A 162 -1.16 5.79 11.65
C SER A 162 -2.28 6.71 12.15
N LYS A 163 -3.48 6.15 12.33
CA LYS A 163 -4.63 6.85 12.91
C LYS A 163 -5.44 5.90 13.77
N ILE A 164 -5.88 6.40 14.91
CA ILE A 164 -6.87 5.74 15.74
C ILE A 164 -8.25 6.26 15.35
N LEU A 165 -9.18 5.34 15.15
CA LEU A 165 -10.59 5.63 14.86
C LEU A 165 -11.45 4.81 15.82
N ILE A 166 -12.12 5.50 16.75
CA ILE A 166 -12.99 4.88 17.74
C ILE A 166 -14.43 4.92 17.22
N GLN A 167 -15.04 3.76 17.07
CA GLN A 167 -16.41 3.61 16.58
C GLN A 167 -17.30 3.04 17.69
N GLU A 168 -18.44 3.68 17.94
CA GLU A 168 -19.46 3.13 18.83
C GLU A 168 -20.14 1.91 18.19
N TYR A 169 -20.20 0.81 18.95
CA TYR A 169 -21.00 -0.35 18.59
C TYR A 169 -22.30 -0.37 19.39
N LYS A 170 -22.18 -0.33 20.72
CA LYS A 170 -23.30 -0.23 21.67
C LYS A 170 -22.75 0.29 22.98
N ALA A 171 -23.07 1.52 23.39
CA ALA A 171 -22.59 2.06 24.66
C ALA A 171 -22.79 1.08 25.84
N PRO A 172 -21.77 0.83 26.69
CA PRO A 172 -20.45 1.47 26.75
C PRO A 172 -19.34 0.80 25.90
N THR A 173 -19.70 -0.04 24.94
CA THR A 173 -18.78 -0.79 24.06
C THR A 173 -18.49 -0.05 22.74
N TYR A 174 -17.20 0.06 22.44
CA TYR A 174 -16.62 0.71 21.29
C TYR A 174 -15.59 -0.21 20.62
N ILE A 175 -15.34 0.01 19.33
CA ILE A 175 -14.26 -0.64 18.57
C ILE A 175 -13.20 0.41 18.27
N VAL A 176 -11.99 0.18 18.76
CA VAL A 176 -10.80 0.99 18.49
C VAL A 176 -10.13 0.40 17.25
N ASN A 177 -10.14 1.15 16.15
CA ASN A 177 -9.47 0.77 14.91
C ASN A 177 -8.16 1.56 14.79
N LEU A 178 -7.03 0.87 14.90
CA LEU A 178 -5.71 1.41 14.57
C LEU A 178 -5.42 1.10 13.10
N VAL A 179 -5.61 2.13 12.25
CA VAL A 179 -5.41 2.05 10.81
C VAL A 179 -4.02 2.59 10.49
N TYR A 180 -3.24 1.85 9.70
CA TYR A 180 -1.86 2.25 9.41
C TYR A 180 -1.45 2.01 7.96
N ALA A 181 -0.42 2.73 7.53
CA ALA A 181 0.11 2.70 6.19
C ALA A 181 1.64 2.80 6.20
N THR A 182 2.31 1.67 5.98
CA THR A 182 3.79 1.60 5.96
C THR A 182 4.38 1.53 4.55
N THR A 183 3.58 1.17 3.54
CA THR A 183 4.01 1.15 2.13
C THR A 183 3.59 2.42 1.39
N LYS A 184 4.28 2.78 0.31
CA LYS A 184 3.92 3.92 -0.55
C LYS A 184 2.47 3.81 -1.06
N VAL A 185 2.06 2.62 -1.48
CA VAL A 185 0.69 2.33 -1.94
C VAL A 185 -0.33 2.66 -0.84
N ASN A 186 -0.07 2.18 0.37
CA ASN A 186 -0.99 2.38 1.49
C ASN A 186 -1.00 3.83 1.94
N ARG A 187 0.11 4.57 1.85
CA ARG A 187 0.13 6.01 2.17
C ARG A 187 -0.81 6.80 1.25
N VAL A 188 -0.77 6.55 -0.06
CA VAL A 188 -1.71 7.19 -1.00
C VAL A 188 -3.18 6.85 -0.69
N ASN A 189 -3.45 5.63 -0.23
CA ASN A 189 -4.79 5.23 0.18
C ASN A 189 -5.19 5.84 1.53
N TYR A 190 -4.23 5.98 2.43
CA TYR A 190 -4.38 6.63 3.73
C TYR A 190 -4.73 8.11 3.57
N ASP A 191 -4.05 8.84 2.68
CA ASP A 191 -4.34 10.26 2.42
C ASP A 191 -5.80 10.46 1.94
N LYS A 192 -6.31 9.52 1.14
CA LYS A 192 -7.73 9.54 0.72
C LYS A 192 -8.69 9.30 1.88
N VAL A 193 -8.34 8.41 2.81
CA VAL A 193 -9.13 8.19 4.03
C VAL A 193 -9.11 9.43 4.90
N GLU A 194 -7.94 10.05 5.06
CA GLU A 194 -7.80 11.29 5.83
C GLU A 194 -8.64 12.42 5.24
N GLN A 195 -8.56 12.66 3.93
CA GLN A 195 -9.41 13.63 3.23
C GLN A 195 -10.90 13.36 3.45
N MET A 196 -11.33 12.10 3.41
CA MET A 196 -12.73 11.73 3.67
C MET A 196 -13.15 11.97 5.11
N VAL A 197 -12.30 11.63 6.08
CA VAL A 197 -12.57 11.86 7.51
C VAL A 197 -12.64 13.36 7.78
N THR A 198 -11.69 14.13 7.26
CA THR A 198 -11.67 15.60 7.39
C THR A 198 -12.89 16.24 6.73
N ALA A 199 -13.28 15.79 5.53
CA ALA A 199 -14.49 16.27 4.87
C ALA A 199 -15.76 15.95 5.68
N ARG A 200 -15.85 14.75 6.27
CA ARG A 200 -16.98 14.38 7.16
C ARG A 200 -16.99 15.21 8.44
N ALA A 201 -15.84 15.40 9.07
CA ALA A 201 -15.72 16.24 10.26
C ALA A 201 -16.14 17.68 9.95
N HIS A 202 -15.72 18.22 8.80
CA HIS A 202 -16.13 19.53 8.34
C HIS A 202 -17.65 19.61 8.08
N MET A 203 -18.24 18.63 7.38
CA MET A 203 -19.69 18.57 7.17
C MET A 203 -20.47 18.47 8.49
N ASN A 204 -19.98 17.72 9.47
CA ASN A 204 -20.60 17.62 10.79
C ASN A 204 -20.47 18.93 11.56
N ALA A 205 -19.30 19.58 11.54
CA ALA A 205 -19.11 20.89 12.13
C ALA A 205 -20.04 21.93 11.48
N VAL A 206 -20.14 21.95 10.15
CA VAL A 206 -21.06 22.83 9.41
C VAL A 206 -22.52 22.51 9.75
N ARG A 207 -22.90 21.25 9.99
CA ARG A 207 -24.26 20.91 10.45
C ARG A 207 -24.55 21.35 11.89
N VAL A 208 -23.56 21.23 12.78
CA VAL A 208 -23.67 21.69 14.17
C VAL A 208 -23.71 23.22 14.25
N ILE A 209 -23.03 23.89 13.31
CA ILE A 209 -22.96 25.35 13.21
C ILE A 209 -24.06 25.91 12.28
N SER A 210 -24.70 25.07 11.44
CA SER A 210 -25.83 25.49 10.60
C SER A 210 -26.89 26.01 11.57
N PRO A 211 -27.18 27.32 11.54
CA PRO A 211 -28.04 27.89 12.55
C PRO A 211 -29.36 27.15 12.46
N VAL A 212 -29.87 26.78 13.63
CA VAL A 212 -31.29 26.89 13.90
C VAL A 212 -31.66 28.31 13.44
N ILE A 213 -32.01 28.46 12.16
CA ILE A 213 -32.81 29.58 11.72
C ILE A 213 -34.13 29.26 12.38
N ASP A 214 -34.27 29.76 13.60
CA ASP A 214 -35.55 29.83 14.26
C ASP A 214 -36.46 30.62 13.29
N PRO A 215 -37.48 30.00 12.70
CA PRO A 215 -38.36 30.67 11.74
C PRO A 215 -39.07 31.88 12.38
N ASP A 216 -39.07 31.99 13.72
CA ASP A 216 -39.59 33.15 14.43
C ASP A 216 -38.60 34.33 14.44
N LEU A 217 -37.28 34.10 14.36
CA LEU A 217 -36.28 35.18 14.32
C LEU A 217 -36.27 35.92 12.98
N GLU A 218 -36.62 35.23 11.88
CA GLU A 218 -36.75 35.84 10.55
C GLU A 218 -38.04 36.70 10.45
N ASN A 219 -39.10 36.30 11.17
CA ASN A 219 -40.32 37.09 11.34
C ASN A 219 -40.08 38.34 12.21
N GLU A 220 -39.29 38.23 13.29
CA GLU A 220 -38.94 39.38 14.14
C GLU A 220 -38.06 40.41 13.40
N LEU A 221 -37.10 39.95 12.58
CA LEU A 221 -36.27 40.83 11.74
C LEU A 221 -37.05 41.51 10.61
N GLN A 222 -38.08 40.86 10.05
CA GLN A 222 -38.96 41.49 9.07
C GLN A 222 -39.88 42.54 9.70
N GLN A 223 -40.35 42.33 10.94
CA GLN A 223 -41.16 43.33 11.65
C GLN A 223 -40.33 44.57 12.02
N ILE A 224 -39.07 44.40 12.44
CA ILE A 224 -38.17 45.53 12.76
C ILE A 224 -37.83 46.38 11.53
N ASN A 225 -37.71 45.78 10.35
CA ASN A 225 -37.46 46.52 9.09
C ASN A 225 -38.73 47.16 8.47
N SER A 226 -39.90 46.96 9.10
CA SER A 226 -41.18 47.54 8.66
C SER A 226 -41.67 48.72 9.52
N LEU A 227 -40.87 49.09 10.53
CA LEU A 227 -40.99 50.33 11.32
C LEU A 227 -40.04 51.40 10.77
#